data_AF-E0VHJ7-F1
#
_entry.id   AF-E0VHJ7-F1
#
_cell.length_a   1.000
_cell.length_b   1.000
_cell.length_c   1.000
_cell.angle_alpha   90.00
_cell.angle_beta   90.00
_cell.angle_gamma   90.00
#
_symmetry.space_group_name_H-M   'P 1'
#
loop_
_entity.id
_entity.type
_entity.pdbx_description
1 polymer ?
#
loop_
_entity_poly.entity_id
_entity_poly.type
_entity_poly.pdbx_seq_one_letter_code
_entity_poly.pdbx_strand_id
1 'polypeptide(L)'
;MSAAPVSPSLKDLPKVNTDLKSQLECFNQRNLKDVNTLEKNILPSAQDVAAEKTQKALLEGVEAFDTSKLKHTETNEKNPLPDKEVVYQEKVHQKLFDGVEHFDKKTMKHAETQEKNPLPDREVIELEKDKMKFISGIESFDPTKLKHTETLEKNPLPTKEVIDQEKKA
;
A
#
# COMPACT_ATOMS: atom_id res chain seq x y z
N MET A 1 60.60 13.69 -0.42
CA MET A 1 61.21 13.33 0.87
C MET A 1 60.10 12.82 1.77
N SER A 2 60.00 11.50 1.97
CA SER A 2 59.17 10.90 3.01
C SER A 2 60.00 9.79 3.63
N ALA A 3 60.43 10.00 4.87
CA ALA A 3 61.12 8.99 5.66
C ALA A 3 60.17 7.82 5.87
N ALA A 4 60.51 6.66 5.31
CA ALA A 4 59.75 5.43 5.44
C ALA A 4 59.70 4.99 6.92
N PRO A 5 58.59 4.40 7.37
CA PRO A 5 58.43 3.94 8.75
C PRO A 5 59.53 2.92 9.08
N VAL A 6 60.30 3.20 10.12
CA VAL A 6 61.37 2.31 10.57
C VAL A 6 60.71 1.06 11.16
N SER A 7 60.86 -0.07 10.49
CA SER A 7 60.42 -1.38 11.00
C SER A 7 61.07 -1.61 12.37
N PRO A 8 60.31 -2.00 13.41
CA PRO A 8 60.89 -2.28 14.71
C PRO A 8 61.96 -3.36 14.56
N SER A 9 63.13 -3.13 15.16
CA SER A 9 64.22 -4.10 15.14
C SER A 9 63.79 -5.35 15.90
N LEU A 10 64.38 -6.52 15.60
CA LEU A 10 64.13 -7.75 16.38
C LEU A 10 64.34 -7.56 17.89
N LYS A 11 65.14 -6.56 18.28
CA LYS A 11 65.38 -6.19 19.68
C LYS A 11 64.19 -5.49 20.35
N ASP A 12 63.32 -4.87 19.57
CA ASP A 12 62.20 -4.03 20.01
C ASP A 12 60.87 -4.82 20.04
N LEU A 13 60.84 -6.04 19.50
CA LEU A 13 59.67 -6.91 19.59
C LEU A 13 59.56 -7.50 21.02
N PRO A 14 58.34 -7.58 21.59
CA PRO A 14 58.13 -8.20 22.89
C PRO A 14 58.63 -9.65 22.83
N LYS A 15 59.54 -9.99 23.74
CA LYS A 15 60.07 -11.35 23.85
C LYS A 15 58.97 -12.25 24.36
N VAL A 16 58.68 -13.33 23.64
CA VAL A 16 57.77 -14.38 24.08
C VAL A 16 58.25 -14.89 25.44
N ASN A 17 57.34 -15.01 26.40
CA ASN A 17 57.64 -15.56 27.71
C ASN A 17 58.37 -16.90 27.55
N THR A 18 59.46 -17.10 28.29
CA THR A 18 60.30 -18.29 28.22
C THR A 18 59.52 -19.58 28.42
N ASP A 19 58.48 -19.56 29.26
CA ASP A 19 57.60 -20.72 29.49
C ASP A 19 56.77 -21.07 28.26
N LEU A 20 56.11 -20.09 27.64
CA LEU A 20 55.32 -20.29 26.43
C LEU A 20 56.19 -20.76 25.26
N LYS A 21 57.40 -20.20 25.13
CA LYS A 21 58.37 -20.62 24.11
C LYS A 21 58.75 -22.09 24.29
N SER A 22 59.03 -22.53 25.52
CA SER A 22 59.34 -23.92 25.83
C SER A 22 58.16 -24.86 25.53
N GLN A 23 56.93 -24.45 25.86
CA GLN A 23 55.72 -25.23 25.57
C GLN A 23 55.50 -25.42 24.07
N LEU A 24 55.74 -24.39 23.25
CA LEU A 24 55.65 -24.45 21.79
C LEU A 24 56.78 -25.32 21.18
N GLU A 25 58.01 -25.17 21.68
CA GLU A 25 59.17 -25.95 21.21
C GLU A 25 59.03 -27.45 21.55
N CYS A 26 58.44 -27.77 22.71
CA CYS A 26 58.15 -29.14 23.14
C CYS A 26 56.71 -29.59 22.80
N PHE A 27 55.95 -28.82 22.01
CA PHE A 27 54.56 -29.15 21.70
C PHE A 27 54.49 -30.41 20.83
N ASN A 28 53.95 -31.49 21.40
CA ASN A 28 53.75 -32.72 20.66
C ASN A 28 52.45 -32.63 19.84
N GLN A 29 52.57 -32.47 18.52
CA GLN A 29 51.43 -32.46 17.60
C GLN A 29 50.57 -33.73 17.68
N ARG A 30 51.10 -34.85 18.18
CA ARG A 30 50.31 -36.07 18.43
C ARG A 30 49.25 -35.91 19.52
N ASN A 31 49.32 -34.85 20.31
CA ASN A 31 48.29 -34.52 21.30
C ASN A 31 47.07 -33.82 20.67
N LEU A 32 47.17 -33.39 19.41
CA LEU A 32 45.99 -32.94 18.67
C LEU A 32 45.09 -34.15 18.40
N LYS A 33 43.79 -33.98 18.62
CA LYS A 33 42.82 -35.02 18.27
C LYS A 33 42.78 -35.15 16.76
N ASP A 34 42.95 -36.37 16.27
CA ASP A 34 42.70 -36.68 14.87
C ASP A 34 41.21 -36.42 14.57
N VAL A 35 40.93 -35.52 13.62
CA VAL A 35 39.59 -35.25 13.12
C VAL A 35 39.53 -35.75 11.68
N ASN A 36 38.67 -36.73 11.44
CA ASN A 36 38.46 -37.28 10.12
C ASN A 36 37.51 -36.36 9.33
N THR A 37 38.04 -35.64 8.33
CA THR A 37 37.22 -34.79 7.44
C THR A 37 36.59 -35.66 6.35
N LEU A 38 35.26 -35.86 6.42
CA LEU A 38 34.53 -36.57 5.36
C LEU A 38 34.19 -35.62 4.21
N GLU A 39 34.86 -35.77 3.07
CA GLU A 39 34.44 -35.16 1.80
C GLU A 39 33.23 -35.93 1.26
N LYS A 40 32.05 -35.29 1.23
CA LYS A 40 30.82 -35.92 0.72
C LYS A 40 30.74 -35.84 -0.80
N ASN A 41 31.57 -36.61 -1.49
CA ASN A 41 31.37 -36.91 -2.91
C ASN A 41 30.29 -37.99 -3.06
N ILE A 42 29.02 -37.59 -2.96
CA ILE A 42 27.91 -38.50 -3.23
C ILE A 42 27.85 -38.78 -4.74
N LEU A 43 27.99 -40.06 -5.10
CA LEU A 43 27.76 -40.51 -6.46
C LEU A 43 26.26 -40.43 -6.77
N PRO A 44 25.86 -40.15 -8.03
CA PRO A 44 24.48 -40.26 -8.47
C PRO A 44 23.92 -41.64 -8.09
N SER A 45 22.69 -41.66 -7.58
CA SER A 45 22.03 -42.92 -7.27
C SER A 45 21.62 -43.65 -8.55
N ALA A 46 21.37 -44.95 -8.46
CA ALA A 46 20.82 -45.72 -9.57
C ALA A 46 19.46 -45.15 -10.05
N GLN A 47 18.70 -44.53 -9.15
CA GLN A 47 17.44 -43.87 -9.47
C GLN A 47 17.68 -42.61 -10.31
N ASP A 48 18.71 -41.81 -9.98
CA ASP A 48 19.03 -40.58 -10.72
C ASP A 48 19.42 -40.90 -12.16
N VAL A 49 20.27 -41.91 -12.37
CA VAL A 49 20.69 -42.35 -13.71
C VAL A 49 19.53 -42.93 -14.52
N ALA A 50 18.63 -43.68 -13.86
CA ALA A 50 17.44 -44.23 -14.53
C ALA A 50 16.47 -43.12 -14.95
N ALA A 51 16.26 -42.12 -14.10
CA ALA A 51 15.45 -40.96 -14.40
C ALA A 51 16.03 -40.15 -15.58
N GLU A 52 17.34 -39.88 -15.55
CA GLU A 52 18.03 -39.15 -16.62
C GLU A 52 17.93 -39.89 -17.96
N LYS A 53 18.15 -41.22 -17.97
CA LYS A 53 18.00 -42.04 -19.18
C LYS A 53 16.59 -41.97 -19.76
N THR A 54 15.58 -41.96 -18.89
CA THR A 54 14.16 -41.88 -19.31
C THR A 54 13.85 -40.51 -19.90
N GLN A 55 14.30 -39.43 -19.26
CA GLN A 55 14.10 -38.07 -19.76
C GLN A 55 14.81 -37.86 -21.11
N LYS A 56 16.05 -38.35 -21.22
CA LYS A 56 16.82 -38.28 -22.47
C LYS A 56 16.12 -39.03 -23.61
N ALA A 57 15.63 -40.24 -23.35
CA ALA A 57 14.90 -41.02 -24.35
C ALA A 57 13.59 -40.34 -24.79
N LEU A 58 12.88 -39.68 -23.88
CA LEU A 58 11.68 -38.91 -24.21
C LEU A 58 12.03 -37.73 -25.12
N LEU A 59 13.08 -36.99 -24.79
CA LEU A 59 13.51 -35.82 -25.56
C LEU A 59 13.96 -36.23 -26.96
N GLU A 60 14.80 -37.26 -27.07
CA GLU A 60 15.22 -37.83 -28.36
C GLU A 60 14.02 -38.32 -29.18
N GLY A 61 13.01 -38.92 -28.53
CA GLY A 61 11.79 -39.36 -29.19
C GLY A 61 10.94 -38.21 -29.76
N VAL A 62 10.90 -37.07 -29.07
CA VAL A 62 10.21 -35.86 -29.54
C VAL A 62 11.01 -35.16 -30.64
N GLU A 63 12.33 -35.08 -30.51
CA GLU A 63 13.21 -34.49 -31.54
C GLU A 63 13.19 -35.30 -32.84
N ALA A 64 13.20 -36.63 -32.74
CA ALA A 64 13.11 -37.52 -33.89
C ALA A 64 11.67 -37.77 -34.36
N PHE A 65 10.68 -37.09 -33.77
CA PHE A 65 9.29 -37.29 -34.13
C PHE A 65 9.00 -36.79 -35.55
N ASP A 66 8.64 -37.73 -36.41
CA ASP A 66 8.27 -37.45 -37.79
C ASP A 66 6.84 -36.90 -37.86
N THR A 67 6.74 -35.60 -38.10
CA THR A 67 5.47 -34.87 -38.24
C THR A 67 4.61 -35.36 -39.40
N SER A 68 5.18 -36.06 -40.39
CA SER A 68 4.40 -36.66 -41.49
C SER A 68 3.50 -37.82 -41.04
N LYS A 69 3.77 -38.39 -39.86
CA LYS A 69 2.93 -39.43 -39.23
C LYS A 69 1.70 -38.85 -38.53
N LEU A 70 1.62 -37.52 -38.37
CA LEU A 70 0.41 -36.88 -37.84
C LEU A 70 -0.71 -36.98 -38.87
N LYS A 71 -1.90 -37.36 -38.42
CA LYS A 71 -3.09 -37.36 -39.27
C LYS A 71 -3.41 -35.92 -39.66
N HIS A 72 -3.58 -35.65 -40.95
CA HIS A 72 -4.05 -34.37 -41.43
C HIS A 72 -5.42 -34.07 -40.82
N THR A 73 -5.56 -32.92 -40.17
CA THR A 73 -6.84 -32.41 -39.66
C THR A 73 -7.16 -31.13 -40.41
N GLU A 74 -8.29 -31.11 -41.11
CA GLU A 74 -8.76 -29.92 -41.81
C GLU A 74 -9.33 -28.92 -40.81
N THR A 75 -8.61 -27.83 -40.56
CA THR A 75 -9.08 -26.72 -39.72
C THR A 75 -10.04 -25.85 -40.53
N ASN A 76 -11.34 -25.96 -40.25
CA ASN A 76 -12.35 -25.05 -40.82
C ASN A 76 -12.39 -23.75 -40.00
N GLU A 77 -11.75 -22.69 -40.49
CA GLU A 77 -11.94 -21.33 -39.97
C GLU A 77 -13.36 -20.86 -40.33
N LYS A 78 -14.25 -20.81 -39.33
CA LYS A 78 -15.57 -20.23 -39.50
C LYS A 78 -15.41 -18.72 -39.50
N ASN A 79 -15.48 -18.10 -40.67
CA ASN A 79 -15.74 -16.67 -40.80
C ASN A 79 -17.23 -16.46 -41.14
N PRO A 80 -18.16 -16.63 -40.17
CA PRO A 80 -19.57 -16.47 -40.44
C PRO A 80 -19.85 -15.02 -40.87
N LEU A 81 -20.68 -14.87 -41.91
CA LEU A 81 -21.16 -13.55 -42.29
C LEU A 81 -21.95 -12.94 -41.13
N PRO A 82 -21.93 -11.60 -40.98
CA PRO A 82 -22.74 -10.93 -39.98
C PRO A 82 -24.22 -11.28 -40.14
N ASP A 83 -24.89 -11.61 -39.04
CA ASP A 83 -26.31 -11.91 -39.04
C ASP A 83 -27.15 -10.67 -39.39
N LYS A 84 -28.39 -10.89 -39.83
CA LYS A 84 -29.33 -9.80 -40.18
C LYS A 84 -29.50 -8.79 -39.05
N GLU A 85 -29.48 -9.26 -37.80
CA GLU A 85 -29.57 -8.40 -36.62
C GLU A 85 -28.36 -7.47 -36.48
N VAL A 86 -27.14 -8.02 -36.65
CA VAL A 86 -25.90 -7.24 -36.58
C VAL A 86 -25.90 -6.13 -37.65
N VAL A 87 -26.31 -6.46 -38.87
CA VAL A 87 -26.43 -5.49 -39.97
C VAL A 87 -27.51 -4.44 -39.69
N TYR A 88 -28.62 -4.82 -39.04
CA TYR A 88 -29.67 -3.88 -38.67
C TYR A 88 -29.18 -2.89 -37.61
N GLN A 89 -28.54 -3.38 -36.54
CA GLN A 89 -27.98 -2.54 -35.48
C GLN A 89 -26.93 -1.57 -36.04
N GLU A 90 -26.03 -2.03 -36.92
CA GLU A 90 -25.05 -1.19 -37.59
C GLU A 90 -25.72 -0.06 -38.37
N LYS A 91 -26.77 -0.38 -39.14
CA LYS A 91 -27.55 0.63 -39.89
C LYS A 91 -28.26 1.63 -38.98
N VAL A 92 -28.75 1.20 -37.82
CA VAL A 92 -29.37 2.11 -36.83
C VAL A 92 -28.33 3.07 -36.28
N HIS A 93 -27.15 2.56 -35.92
CA HIS A 93 -26.06 3.36 -35.38
C HIS A 93 -25.52 4.37 -36.41
N GLN A 94 -25.32 3.95 -37.66
CA GLN A 94 -24.90 4.84 -38.74
C GLN A 94 -25.90 5.98 -38.95
N LYS A 95 -27.21 5.68 -38.99
CA LYS A 95 -28.25 6.71 -39.13
C LYS A 95 -28.24 7.72 -37.97
N LEU A 96 -27.98 7.25 -36.75
CA LEU A 96 -27.87 8.13 -35.59
C LEU A 96 -26.69 9.09 -35.75
N PHE A 97 -25.52 8.57 -36.14
CA PHE A 97 -24.35 9.40 -36.39
C PHE A 97 -24.58 10.41 -37.49
N ASP A 98 -25.11 9.98 -38.64
CA ASP A 98 -25.39 10.87 -39.77
C ASP A 98 -26.33 12.02 -39.33
N GLY A 99 -27.34 11.69 -38.53
CA GLY A 99 -28.29 12.67 -37.99
C GLY A 99 -27.67 13.67 -37.03
N VAL A 100 -26.71 13.25 -36.20
CA VAL A 100 -25.97 14.13 -35.28
C VAL A 100 -24.93 14.97 -36.03
N GLU A 101 -24.19 14.37 -36.96
CA GLU A 101 -23.15 15.04 -37.75
C GLU A 101 -23.72 16.18 -38.59
N HIS A 102 -24.89 15.95 -39.20
CA HIS A 102 -25.56 16.93 -40.06
C HIS A 102 -26.64 17.73 -39.33
N PHE A 103 -26.68 17.67 -38.00
CA PHE A 103 -27.68 18.38 -37.21
C PHE A 103 -27.49 19.91 -37.31
N ASP A 104 -28.49 20.59 -37.88
CA ASP A 104 -28.46 22.05 -37.98
C ASP A 104 -28.75 22.72 -36.63
N LYS A 105 -27.66 23.16 -35.98
CA LYS A 105 -27.71 23.90 -34.71
C LYS A 105 -28.54 25.18 -34.77
N LYS A 106 -28.77 25.77 -35.95
CA LYS A 106 -29.62 26.97 -36.11
C LYS A 106 -31.09 26.68 -35.86
N THR A 107 -31.51 25.42 -35.97
CA THR A 107 -32.87 24.99 -35.66
C THR A 107 -33.11 24.83 -34.16
N MET A 108 -32.07 24.86 -33.33
CA MET A 108 -32.20 24.83 -31.88
C MET A 108 -32.82 26.11 -31.37
N LYS A 109 -33.76 26.00 -30.43
CA LYS A 109 -34.32 27.17 -29.74
C LYS A 109 -33.22 27.83 -28.91
N HIS A 110 -33.09 29.15 -29.04
CA HIS A 110 -32.21 29.92 -28.16
C HIS A 110 -32.71 29.80 -26.71
N ALA A 111 -31.81 29.35 -25.83
CA ALA A 111 -32.02 29.37 -24.38
C ALA A 111 -31.13 30.48 -23.80
N GLU A 112 -31.76 31.57 -23.34
CA GLU A 112 -31.07 32.62 -22.61
C GLU A 112 -31.09 32.27 -21.12
N THR A 113 -29.95 31.80 -20.60
CA THR A 113 -29.79 31.54 -19.17
C THR A 113 -29.46 32.84 -18.46
N GLN A 114 -30.39 33.36 -17.64
CA GLN A 114 -30.09 34.46 -16.73
C GLN A 114 -29.59 33.94 -15.40
N GLU A 115 -28.31 34.19 -15.09
CA GLU A 115 -27.77 34.04 -13.74
C GLU A 115 -28.34 35.17 -12.88
N LYS A 116 -29.34 34.84 -12.05
CA LYS A 116 -29.85 35.77 -11.04
C LYS A 116 -28.84 35.78 -9.88
N ASN A 117 -27.95 36.76 -9.90
CA ASN A 117 -27.19 37.15 -8.71
C ASN A 117 -27.77 38.47 -8.16
N PRO A 118 -29.02 38.46 -7.64
CA PRO A 118 -29.63 39.67 -7.12
C PRO A 118 -28.83 40.17 -5.92
N LEU A 119 -28.56 41.47 -5.90
CA LEU A 119 -28.01 42.11 -4.71
C LEU A 119 -28.99 41.90 -3.55
N PRO A 120 -28.51 41.68 -2.32
CA PRO A 120 -29.39 41.54 -1.16
C PRO A 120 -30.28 42.78 -1.01
N ASP A 121 -31.57 42.54 -0.77
CA ASP A 121 -32.54 43.61 -0.59
C ASP A 121 -32.24 44.44 0.66
N ARG A 122 -32.75 45.68 0.69
CA ARG A 122 -32.51 46.62 1.80
C ARG A 122 -32.87 46.03 3.17
N GLU A 123 -33.95 45.27 3.24
CA GLU A 123 -34.39 44.60 4.48
C GLU A 123 -33.35 43.58 4.97
N VAL A 124 -32.78 42.79 4.05
CA VAL A 124 -31.74 41.79 4.37
C VAL A 124 -30.47 42.48 4.89
N ILE A 125 -30.12 43.62 4.29
CA ILE A 125 -28.97 44.43 4.72
C ILE A 125 -29.20 45.04 6.11
N GLU A 126 -30.40 45.56 6.38
CA GLU A 126 -30.75 46.13 7.68
C GLU A 126 -30.75 45.04 8.77
N LEU A 127 -31.32 43.87 8.49
CA LEU A 127 -31.33 42.73 9.40
C LEU A 127 -29.91 42.24 9.72
N GLU A 128 -29.04 42.10 8.71
CA GLU A 128 -27.65 41.68 8.94
C GLU A 128 -26.87 42.75 9.72
N LYS A 129 -27.11 44.05 9.47
CA LYS A 129 -26.52 45.14 10.25
C LYS A 129 -26.94 45.08 11.71
N ASP A 130 -28.20 44.81 12.00
CA ASP A 130 -28.69 44.75 13.38
C ASP A 130 -28.19 43.49 14.10
N LYS A 131 -28.10 42.37 13.40
CA LYS A 131 -27.42 41.16 13.90
C LYS A 131 -25.95 41.42 14.22
N MET A 132 -25.23 42.13 13.34
CA MET A 132 -23.83 42.49 13.58
C MET A 132 -23.66 43.41 14.80
N LYS A 133 -24.55 44.40 14.97
CA LYS A 133 -24.56 45.24 16.18
C LYS A 133 -24.83 44.44 17.44
N PHE A 134 -25.76 43.48 17.38
CA PHE A 134 -26.08 42.62 18.51
C PHE A 134 -24.88 41.76 18.92
N ILE A 135 -24.24 41.10 17.95
CA ILE A 135 -23.03 40.28 18.18
C ILE A 135 -21.91 41.15 18.76
N SER A 136 -21.63 42.30 18.15
CA SER A 136 -20.61 43.23 18.62
C SER A 136 -20.90 43.75 20.03
N GLY A 137 -22.17 43.99 20.36
CA GLY A 137 -22.60 44.39 21.70
C GLY A 137 -22.36 43.32 22.76
N ILE A 138 -22.49 42.04 22.40
CA ILE A 138 -22.14 40.91 23.28
C ILE A 138 -20.62 40.78 23.41
N GLU A 139 -19.89 40.78 22.30
CA GLU A 139 -18.43 40.63 22.30
C GLU A 139 -17.72 41.75 23.08
N SER A 140 -18.24 42.97 22.98
CA SER A 140 -17.71 44.14 23.71
C SER A 140 -18.33 44.35 25.09
N PHE A 141 -19.20 43.44 25.54
CA PHE A 141 -19.85 43.58 26.84
C PHE A 141 -18.84 43.41 27.97
N ASP A 142 -18.76 44.41 28.83
CA ASP A 142 -17.90 44.41 30.00
C ASP A 142 -18.63 43.73 31.17
N PRO A 143 -18.22 42.52 31.60
CA PRO A 143 -18.89 41.79 32.67
C PRO A 143 -18.81 42.48 34.03
N THR A 144 -17.87 43.44 34.22
CA THR A 144 -17.77 44.21 35.47
C THR A 144 -18.95 45.17 35.67
N LYS A 145 -19.70 45.47 34.60
CA LYS A 145 -20.95 46.26 34.66
C LYS A 145 -22.15 45.47 35.18
N LEU A 146 -22.02 44.14 35.34
CA LEU A 146 -23.06 43.34 35.97
C LEU A 146 -23.13 43.69 37.46
N LYS A 147 -24.34 43.97 37.94
CA LYS A 147 -24.57 44.21 39.36
C LYS A 147 -24.31 42.91 40.12
N HIS A 148 -23.54 42.99 41.20
CA HIS A 148 -23.37 41.87 42.11
C HIS A 148 -24.74 41.45 42.65
N THR A 149 -25.08 40.18 42.52
CA THR A 149 -26.28 39.58 43.08
C THR A 149 -25.86 38.37 43.89
N GLU A 150 -26.31 38.30 45.14
CA GLU A 150 -26.08 37.15 46.00
C GLU A 150 -27.14 36.09 45.68
N THR A 151 -26.71 34.95 45.11
CA THR A 151 -27.60 33.82 44.84
C THR A 151 -27.64 32.91 46.07
N LEU A 152 -28.78 32.86 46.76
CA LEU A 152 -29.03 31.88 47.83
C LEU A 152 -29.42 30.52 47.22
N GLU A 153 -28.42 29.71 46.90
CA GLU A 153 -28.64 28.30 46.58
C GLU A 153 -28.96 27.53 47.88
N LYS A 154 -30.25 27.27 48.12
CA LYS A 154 -30.67 26.41 49.22
C LYS A 154 -30.40 24.96 48.81
N ASN A 155 -29.33 24.38 49.33
CA ASN A 155 -29.16 22.92 49.44
C ASN A 155 -29.58 22.48 50.84
N PRO A 156 -30.90 22.38 51.15
CA PRO A 156 -31.32 21.82 52.42
C PRO A 156 -30.84 20.36 52.49
N LEU A 157 -30.09 20.03 53.54
CA LEU A 157 -29.79 18.64 53.85
C LEU A 157 -31.12 17.94 54.16
N PRO A 158 -31.34 16.70 53.65
CA PRO A 158 -32.54 15.93 53.99
C PRO A 158 -32.69 15.82 55.51
N THR A 159 -33.89 16.08 56.04
CA THR A 159 -34.14 15.90 57.48
C THR A 159 -34.12 14.42 57.84
N LYS A 160 -33.89 14.11 59.13
CA LYS A 160 -33.91 12.71 59.60
C LYS A 160 -35.20 12.00 59.25
N GLU A 161 -36.37 12.67 59.26
CA GLU A 161 -37.62 12.03 58.85
C GLU A 161 -37.59 11.58 57.38
N VAL A 162 -37.03 12.40 56.48
CA VAL A 162 -36.91 12.08 55.06
C VAL A 162 -35.97 10.89 54.87
N ILE A 163 -34.83 10.90 55.57
CA ILE A 163 -33.86 9.79 55.52
C ILE A 163 -34.48 8.49 56.06
N ASP A 164 -35.25 8.56 57.14
CA ASP A 164 -35.86 7.38 57.75
C ASP A 164 -37.06 6.85 56.96
N GLN A 165 -37.80 7.71 56.25
CA GLN A 165 -38.81 7.29 55.28
C GLN A 165 -38.17 6.58 54.09
N GLU A 166 -37.06 7.10 53.56
CA GLU A 166 -36.34 6.48 52.44
C GLU A 166 -35.70 5.15 52.83
N LYS A 167 -35.23 4.99 54.07
CA LYS A 167 -34.74 3.71 54.61
C LYS A 167 -35.84 2.66 54.86
N LYS A 168 -37.11 3.06 54.90
CA LYS A 168 -38.27 2.17 55.10
C LYS A 168 -38.96 1.78 53.79
N ALA A 169 -38.60 2.41 52.67
CA ALA A 169 -38.95 1.97 51.33
C ALA A 169 -37.99 0.87 50.85
#